data_AF-A0A4Q6EPJ7-F1
#
_entry.id   AF-A0A4Q6EPJ7-F1
#
_cell.length_a   1.000
_cell.length_b   1.000
_cell.length_c   1.000
_cell.angle_alpha   90.00
_cell.angle_beta   90.00
_cell.angle_gamma   90.00
#
_symmetry.space_group_name_H-M   'P 1'
#
loop_
_entity.id
_entity.type
_entity.pdbx_description
1 polymer ?
#
loop_
_entity_poly.entity_id
_entity_poly.type
_entity_poly.pdbx_seq_one_letter_code
_entity_poly.pdbx_strand_id
1 'polypeptide(L)'
;MQPFHHSRAGKLHFFCPLCKYHQSTNSIDKVKLKHHFQLALLTLAVTGVTWPIFGEKGFFLYFFFWLGFEFAYRLRKRQALICESCGFDPFLYKQDVQKARAALKKHWENRIETENLFAGKKLKNYQTSGVKIQRKGITGTPEMVHGIPAGDGTTNGATAPKAAADAPSLDF
;
A
#
# COMPACT_ATOMS: atom_id res chain seq x y z
N MET A 1 9.48 -13.82 -8.47
CA MET A 1 8.57 -12.66 -8.57
C MET A 1 8.49 -12.29 -10.04
N GLN A 2 7.33 -12.43 -10.68
CA GLN A 2 7.21 -11.98 -12.07
C GLN A 2 7.35 -10.45 -12.11
N PRO A 3 8.11 -9.89 -13.06
CA PRO A 3 8.27 -8.44 -13.19
C PRO A 3 6.91 -7.80 -13.49
N PHE A 4 6.57 -6.73 -12.78
CA PHE A 4 5.36 -5.94 -13.04
C PHE A 4 5.43 -5.39 -14.47
N HIS A 5 4.56 -5.85 -15.36
CA HIS A 5 4.48 -5.32 -16.72
C HIS A 5 4.00 -3.87 -16.68
N HIS A 6 4.82 -2.97 -17.23
CA HIS A 6 4.55 -1.54 -17.25
C HIS A 6 3.33 -1.24 -18.13
N SER A 7 2.33 -0.55 -17.58
CA SER A 7 1.12 -0.12 -18.28
C SER A 7 1.44 1.00 -19.27
N ARG A 8 1.03 0.85 -20.55
CA ARG A 8 0.80 1.94 -21.49
C ARG A 8 -0.69 2.34 -21.39
N ALA A 9 -0.96 3.65 -21.25
CA ALA A 9 -2.30 4.26 -21.23
C ALA A 9 -3.10 4.27 -19.89
N GLY A 10 -2.43 4.40 -18.73
CA GLY A 10 -3.11 4.83 -17.50
C GLY A 10 -4.07 3.80 -16.86
N LYS A 11 -4.04 2.54 -17.31
CA LYS A 11 -4.73 1.42 -16.65
C LYS A 11 -3.70 0.56 -15.94
N LEU A 12 -3.77 0.49 -14.61
CA LEU A 12 -2.88 -0.36 -13.84
C LEU A 12 -3.42 -1.79 -13.86
N HIS A 13 -2.71 -2.67 -14.57
CA HIS A 13 -2.99 -4.10 -14.55
C HIS A 13 -2.30 -4.73 -13.35
N PHE A 14 -3.09 -5.27 -12.44
CA PHE A 14 -2.62 -5.97 -11.26
C PHE A 14 -3.03 -7.45 -11.35
N PHE A 15 -2.07 -8.32 -11.07
CA PHE A 15 -2.31 -9.74 -10.94
C PHE A 15 -2.36 -10.12 -9.47
N CYS A 16 -3.51 -10.64 -9.01
CA CYS A 16 -3.63 -11.06 -7.63
C CYS A 16 -2.84 -12.37 -7.40
N PRO A 17 -1.86 -12.40 -6.48
CA PRO A 17 -1.05 -13.61 -6.25
C PRO A 17 -1.84 -14.75 -5.59
N LEU A 18 -2.97 -14.46 -4.93
CA LEU A 18 -3.77 -15.48 -4.23
C LEU A 18 -4.76 -16.17 -5.17
N CYS A 19 -5.68 -15.40 -5.77
CA CYS A 19 -6.73 -15.97 -6.62
C CYS A 19 -6.35 -16.03 -8.11
N LYS A 20 -5.18 -15.49 -8.50
CA LYS A 20 -4.74 -15.38 -9.90
C LYS A 20 -5.71 -14.59 -10.79
N TYR A 21 -6.61 -13.83 -10.19
CA TYR A 21 -7.54 -12.96 -10.90
C TYR A 21 -6.79 -11.76 -11.48
N HIS A 22 -7.03 -11.47 -12.75
CA HIS A 22 -6.46 -10.33 -13.44
C HIS A 22 -7.39 -9.14 -13.30
N GLN A 23 -6.96 -8.11 -12.56
CA GLN A 23 -7.75 -6.90 -12.35
C GLN A 23 -7.07 -5.73 -13.04
N SER A 24 -7.82 -4.96 -13.82
CA SER A 24 -7.38 -3.65 -14.27
C SER A 24 -8.10 -2.60 -13.44
N THR A 25 -7.38 -1.94 -12.55
CA THR A 25 -7.93 -0.72 -11.96
C THR A 25 -7.64 0.43 -12.92
N ASN A 26 -8.63 1.31 -13.11
CA ASN A 26 -8.32 2.63 -13.64
C ASN A 26 -7.30 3.25 -12.69
N SER A 27 -6.13 3.65 -13.22
CA SER A 27 -5.18 4.34 -12.36
C SER A 27 -5.87 5.59 -11.86
N ILE A 28 -5.85 5.79 -10.54
CA ILE A 28 -6.26 7.08 -10.00
C ILE A 28 -5.25 8.08 -10.56
N ASP A 29 -5.75 8.89 -11.49
CA ASP A 29 -4.97 9.86 -12.23
C ASP A 29 -4.27 10.81 -11.25
N LYS A 30 -3.15 11.39 -11.69
CA LYS A 30 -2.42 12.36 -10.87
C LYS A 30 -3.37 13.49 -10.52
N VAL A 31 -3.27 14.02 -9.30
CA VAL A 31 -4.09 15.15 -8.85
C VAL A 31 -3.91 16.31 -9.84
N LYS A 32 -4.97 16.64 -10.58
CA LYS A 32 -4.97 17.73 -11.55
C LYS A 32 -5.04 19.07 -10.82
N LEU A 33 -4.51 20.11 -11.45
CA LEU A 33 -4.57 21.50 -10.95
C LEU A 33 -6.00 21.95 -10.61
N LYS A 34 -7.00 21.42 -11.33
CA LYS A 34 -8.43 21.68 -11.07
C LYS A 34 -8.87 21.30 -9.66
N HIS A 35 -8.34 20.20 -9.11
CA HIS A 35 -8.69 19.79 -7.74
C HIS A 35 -8.09 20.70 -6.68
N HIS A 36 -6.87 21.19 -6.90
CA HIS A 36 -6.27 22.19 -6.03
C HIS A 36 -7.05 23.50 -6.05
N PHE A 37 -7.52 23.92 -7.23
CA PHE A 37 -8.37 25.10 -7.35
C PHE A 37 -9.71 24.94 -6.63
N GLN A 38 -10.38 23.78 -6.75
CA GLN A 38 -11.60 23.47 -6.01
C GLN A 38 -11.37 23.51 -4.49
N LEU A 39 -10.25 22.95 -4.02
CA LEU A 39 -9.89 22.97 -2.61
C LEU A 39 -9.64 24.40 -2.09
N ALA A 40 -8.97 25.24 -2.89
CA ALA A 40 -8.73 26.64 -2.56
C ALA A 40 -10.05 27.42 -2.47
N LEU A 41 -10.96 27.26 -3.44
CA LEU A 41 -12.28 27.90 -3.41
C LEU A 41 -13.11 27.46 -2.21
N LEU A 42 -13.13 26.15 -1.91
CA LEU A 42 -13.82 25.63 -0.72
C LEU A 42 -13.25 26.23 0.56
N THR A 43 -11.92 26.31 0.66
CA THR A 43 -11.25 26.90 1.83
C THR A 43 -11.59 28.38 1.98
N LEU A 44 -11.58 29.14 0.89
CA LEU A 44 -11.96 30.56 0.90
C LEU A 44 -13.42 30.75 1.35
N ALA A 45 -14.34 29.91 0.85
CA ALA A 45 -15.74 29.96 1.24
C ALA A 45 -15.92 29.67 2.74
N VAL A 46 -15.28 28.61 3.26
CA VAL A 46 -15.32 28.27 4.70
C VAL A 46 -14.68 29.37 5.54
N THR A 47 -13.53 29.91 5.10
CA THR A 47 -12.85 31.01 5.79
C THR A 47 -13.72 32.26 5.85
N GLY A 48 -14.42 32.61 4.76
CA GLY A 48 -15.34 33.73 4.71
C GLY A 48 -16.52 33.56 5.67
N VAL A 49 -17.12 32.36 5.73
CA VAL A 49 -18.23 32.07 6.66
C VAL A 49 -17.76 32.09 8.12
N THR A 50 -16.54 31.62 8.40
CA THR A 50 -15.96 31.52 9.74
C THR A 50 -15.13 32.74 10.16
N TRP A 51 -15.09 33.79 9.33
CA TRP A 51 -14.31 35.01 9.56
C TRP A 51 -14.57 35.69 10.92
N PRO A 52 -15.81 35.86 11.41
CA PRO A 52 -16.02 36.54 12.70
C PRO A 52 -15.47 35.76 13.90
N ILE A 53 -15.26 34.45 13.76
CA ILE A 53 -14.77 33.59 14.84
C ILE A 53 -13.24 33.49 14.81
N PHE A 54 -12.66 33.28 13.63
CA PHE A 54 -11.22 33.00 13.48
C PHE A 54 -10.37 34.18 13.01
N GLY A 55 -10.99 35.19 12.36
CA GLY A 55 -10.28 36.31 11.74
C GLY A 55 -9.16 35.85 10.80
N GLU A 56 -7.99 36.49 10.90
CA GLU A 56 -6.80 36.18 10.11
C GLU A 56 -6.27 34.76 10.31
N LYS A 57 -6.58 34.11 11.44
CA LYS A 57 -6.15 32.72 11.69
C LYS A 57 -6.88 31.72 10.79
N GLY A 58 -7.97 32.14 10.12
CA GLY A 58 -8.71 31.32 9.17
C GLY A 58 -7.87 30.77 8.02
N PHE A 59 -6.78 31.46 7.63
CA PHE A 59 -5.88 30.96 6.59
C PHE A 59 -5.21 29.62 6.93
N PHE A 60 -5.02 29.30 8.22
CA PHE A 60 -4.48 27.99 8.61
C PHE A 60 -5.43 26.81 8.30
N LEU A 61 -6.74 27.07 8.13
CA LEU A 61 -7.70 26.04 7.73
C LEU A 61 -7.35 25.42 6.37
N TYR A 62 -6.68 26.18 5.49
CA TYR A 62 -6.19 25.65 4.21
C TYR A 62 -5.31 24.41 4.39
N PHE A 63 -4.37 24.45 5.34
CA PHE A 63 -3.46 23.33 5.59
C PHE A 63 -4.20 22.09 6.09
N PHE A 64 -5.22 22.27 6.93
CA PHE A 64 -6.05 21.15 7.40
C PHE A 64 -6.87 20.54 6.26
N PHE A 65 -7.49 21.36 5.42
CA PHE A 65 -8.21 20.87 4.24
C PHE A 65 -7.29 20.18 3.24
N TRP A 66 -6.09 20.72 3.02
CA TRP A 66 -5.09 20.11 2.16
C TRP A 66 -4.58 18.77 2.70
N LEU A 67 -4.27 18.69 3.99
CA LEU A 67 -3.89 17.44 4.65
C LEU A 67 -5.01 16.39 4.55
N GLY A 68 -6.26 16.80 4.82
CA GLY A 68 -7.42 15.93 4.70
C GLY A 68 -7.63 15.42 3.26
N PHE A 69 -7.49 16.32 2.28
CA PHE A 69 -7.56 15.97 0.86
C PHE A 69 -6.46 14.96 0.48
N GLU A 70 -5.22 15.21 0.88
CA GLU A 70 -4.11 14.31 0.58
C GLU A 70 -4.31 12.93 1.22
N PHE A 71 -4.75 12.90 2.48
CA PHE A 71 -5.05 11.68 3.19
C PHE A 71 -6.17 10.88 2.51
N ALA A 72 -7.28 11.52 2.16
CA ALA A 72 -8.39 10.88 1.46
C ALA A 72 -7.97 10.36 0.07
N TYR A 73 -7.18 11.13 -0.68
CA TYR A 73 -6.63 10.72 -1.97
C TYR A 73 -5.73 9.48 -1.83
N ARG A 74 -4.82 9.47 -0.85
CA ARG A 74 -3.97 8.31 -0.55
C ARG A 74 -4.79 7.08 -0.16
N LEU A 75 -5.85 7.25 0.64
CA LEU A 75 -6.75 6.15 1.01
C LEU A 75 -7.50 5.58 -0.18
N ARG A 76 -8.09 6.41 -1.04
CA ARG A 76 -8.75 5.95 -2.28
C ARG A 76 -7.77 5.19 -3.17
N LYS A 77 -6.52 5.68 -3.27
CA LYS A 77 -5.47 5.00 -4.03
C LYS A 77 -5.13 3.62 -3.48
N ARG A 78 -5.15 3.44 -2.15
CA ARG A 78 -4.98 2.13 -1.53
C ARG A 78 -6.18 1.22 -1.78
N GLN A 79 -7.41 1.74 -1.66
CA GLN A 79 -8.63 0.98 -1.91
C GLN A 79 -8.70 0.43 -3.34
N ALA A 80 -8.26 1.20 -4.32
CA ALA A 80 -8.20 0.77 -5.73
C ALA A 80 -7.22 -0.38 -6.01
N LEU A 81 -6.32 -0.70 -5.06
CA LEU A 81 -5.36 -1.80 -5.18
C LEU A 81 -5.82 -3.08 -4.46
N ILE A 82 -6.94 -3.02 -3.74
CA ILE A 82 -7.53 -4.18 -3.09
C ILE A 82 -8.21 -5.04 -4.15
N CYS A 83 -7.92 -6.35 -4.13
CA CYS A 83 -8.53 -7.27 -5.08
C CYS A 83 -10.04 -7.43 -4.81
N GLU A 84 -10.89 -7.14 -5.80
CA GLU A 84 -12.36 -7.25 -5.65
C GLU A 84 -12.84 -8.70 -5.47
N SER A 85 -12.10 -9.66 -6.02
CA SER A 85 -12.47 -11.08 -5.97
C SER A 85 -12.21 -11.71 -4.59
N CYS A 86 -11.04 -11.48 -4.01
CA CYS A 86 -10.63 -12.16 -2.77
C CYS A 86 -10.39 -11.22 -1.58
N GLY A 87 -10.37 -9.90 -1.78
CA GLY A 87 -10.08 -8.92 -0.72
C GLY A 87 -8.61 -8.77 -0.36
N PHE A 88 -7.68 -9.31 -1.17
CA PHE A 88 -6.25 -9.21 -0.90
C PHE A 88 -5.73 -7.76 -1.04
N ASP A 89 -5.11 -7.23 0.02
CA ASP A 89 -4.43 -5.93 0.04
C ASP A 89 -2.90 -6.11 0.05
N PRO A 90 -2.20 -5.74 -1.04
CA PRO A 90 -0.75 -5.85 -1.13
C PRO A 90 0.02 -4.99 -0.11
N PHE A 91 -0.50 -3.81 0.24
CA PHE A 91 0.15 -2.91 1.19
C PHE A 91 0.08 -3.45 2.60
N LEU A 92 -1.11 -3.91 3.00
CA LEU A 92 -1.30 -4.52 4.32
C LEU A 92 -0.48 -5.80 4.44
N TYR A 93 -0.38 -6.62 3.38
CA TYR A 93 0.44 -7.83 3.38
C TYR A 93 1.94 -7.54 3.54
N LYS A 94 2.43 -6.46 2.92
CA LYS A 94 3.83 -6.04 3.06
C LYS A 94 4.13 -5.51 4.48
N GLN A 95 3.17 -4.84 5.11
CA GLN A 95 3.32 -4.30 6.47
C GLN A 95 3.18 -5.37 7.55
N ASP A 96 2.14 -6.21 7.45
CA ASP A 96 1.80 -7.23 8.43
C ASP A 96 0.98 -8.37 7.79
N VAL A 97 1.63 -9.52 7.63
CA VAL A 97 1.04 -10.71 7.01
C VAL A 97 -0.14 -11.24 7.84
N GLN A 98 -0.11 -11.12 9.17
CA GLN A 98 -1.18 -11.64 10.03
C GLN A 98 -2.43 -10.79 9.92
N LYS A 99 -2.28 -9.46 9.94
CA LYS A 99 -3.41 -8.54 9.72
C LYS A 99 -4.01 -8.72 8.33
N ALA A 100 -3.18 -8.92 7.31
CA ALA A 100 -3.67 -9.18 5.96
C ALA A 100 -4.49 -10.48 5.88
N ARG A 101 -4.03 -11.56 6.54
CA ARG A 101 -4.79 -12.82 6.62
C ARG A 101 -6.11 -12.66 7.37
N ALA A 102 -6.12 -11.91 8.48
CA ALA A 102 -7.33 -11.63 9.24
C ALA A 102 -8.35 -10.80 8.42
N ALA A 103 -7.88 -9.79 7.69
CA ALA A 103 -8.72 -8.99 6.79
C ALA A 103 -9.29 -9.84 5.64
N LEU A 104 -8.48 -10.73 5.06
CA LEU A 104 -8.92 -11.67 4.03
C LEU A 104 -10.03 -12.60 4.57
N LYS A 105 -9.81 -13.19 5.76
CA LYS A 105 -10.80 -14.05 6.41
C LYS A 105 -12.12 -13.32 6.63
N LYS A 106 -12.07 -12.09 7.17
CA LYS A 106 -13.26 -11.25 7.37
C LYS A 106 -13.97 -10.91 6.06
N HIS A 107 -13.21 -10.65 4.99
CA HIS A 107 -13.78 -10.39 3.67
C HIS A 107 -14.58 -11.59 3.14
N TRP A 108 -14.03 -12.81 3.28
CA TRP A 108 -14.74 -14.03 2.91
C TRP A 108 -15.96 -14.29 3.78
N GLU A 109 -15.86 -14.13 5.09
CA GLU A 109 -17.00 -14.27 6.02
C GLU A 109 -18.15 -13.33 5.62
N ASN A 110 -17.84 -12.04 5.39
CA ASN A 110 -18.82 -11.07 4.93
C ASN A 110 -19.43 -11.44 3.57
N ARG A 111 -18.60 -11.87 2.61
CA ARG A 111 -19.06 -12.25 1.27
C ARG A 111 -20.02 -13.44 1.31
N ILE A 112 -19.69 -14.43 2.13
CA ILE A 112 -20.48 -15.63 2.37
C ILE A 112 -21.86 -15.25 2.92
N GLU A 113 -21.90 -14.33 3.88
CA GLU A 113 -23.14 -13.82 4.46
C GLU A 113 -23.97 -13.04 3.43
N THR A 114 -23.35 -12.14 2.65
CA THR A 114 -24.06 -11.30 1.67
C THR A 114 -24.56 -12.07 0.46
N GLU A 115 -23.75 -12.97 -0.10
CA GLU A 115 -24.09 -13.70 -1.32
C GLU A 115 -24.95 -14.95 -1.01
N ASN A 116 -25.25 -15.23 0.26
CA ASN A 116 -26.01 -16.40 0.70
C ASN A 116 -25.53 -17.71 0.05
N LEU A 117 -24.22 -17.82 -0.21
CA LEU A 117 -23.60 -18.94 -0.93
C LEU A 117 -23.88 -20.31 -0.28
N PHE A 118 -24.38 -20.32 0.96
CA PHE A 118 -24.72 -21.50 1.73
C PHE A 118 -26.16 -21.54 2.25
N ALA A 119 -27.08 -20.72 1.73
CA ALA A 119 -28.50 -20.86 2.02
C ALA A 119 -29.01 -22.21 1.49
N GLY A 120 -28.90 -23.25 2.33
CA GLY A 120 -29.32 -24.63 2.03
C GLY A 120 -28.29 -25.72 2.30
N LYS A 121 -27.00 -25.40 2.53
CA LYS A 121 -25.97 -26.43 2.83
C LYS A 121 -25.33 -26.16 4.19
N LYS A 122 -25.50 -27.10 5.13
CA LYS A 122 -24.80 -27.06 6.43
C LYS A 122 -23.28 -27.04 6.17
N LEU A 123 -22.64 -25.90 6.46
CA LEU A 123 -21.20 -25.72 6.51
C LEU A 123 -20.58 -26.58 7.63
N LYS A 124 -20.48 -27.89 7.41
CA LYS A 124 -19.60 -28.72 8.22
C LYS A 124 -18.18 -28.52 7.65
N ASN A 125 -17.30 -27.84 8.39
CA ASN A 125 -15.87 -27.65 8.08
C ASN A 125 -15.48 -26.67 6.96
N TYR A 126 -15.93 -25.42 7.02
CA TYR A 126 -15.11 -24.29 6.51
C TYR A 126 -14.36 -23.56 7.63
N GLN A 127 -14.37 -24.10 8.85
CA GLN A 127 -13.22 -23.91 9.72
C GLN A 127 -12.03 -24.39 8.90
N THR A 128 -11.26 -23.42 8.41
CA THR A 128 -9.88 -23.61 7.96
C THR A 128 -9.33 -24.69 8.86
N SER A 129 -9.12 -25.89 8.32
CA SER A 129 -8.38 -26.91 9.05
C SER A 129 -7.20 -26.14 9.59
N GLY A 130 -7.09 -26.06 10.92
CA GLY A 130 -5.98 -25.38 11.53
C GLY A 130 -4.78 -26.10 10.96
N VAL A 131 -4.19 -25.55 9.90
CA VAL A 131 -2.95 -26.04 9.35
C VAL A 131 -2.04 -25.72 10.51
N LYS A 132 -1.89 -26.71 11.41
CA LYS A 132 -0.75 -26.82 12.28
C LYS A 132 0.37 -26.78 11.26
N ILE A 133 0.90 -25.58 11.03
CA ILE A 133 2.23 -25.40 10.48
C ILE A 133 3.06 -26.07 11.56
N GLN A 134 3.21 -27.38 11.46
CA GLN A 134 4.33 -28.04 12.05
C GLN A 134 5.48 -27.31 11.39
N ARG A 135 6.07 -26.36 12.11
CA ARG A 135 7.47 -26.02 11.94
C ARG A 135 8.16 -27.36 12.20
N LYS A 136 8.22 -28.20 11.16
CA LYS A 136 9.05 -29.38 11.14
C LYS A 136 10.40 -28.79 11.48
N GLY A 137 10.86 -29.10 12.69
CA GLY A 137 12.00 -28.45 13.27
C GLY A 137 13.07 -28.44 12.20
N ILE A 138 13.47 -27.24 11.78
CA ILE A 138 14.86 -27.06 11.41
C ILE A 138 15.58 -27.16 12.76
N THR A 139 15.66 -28.38 13.30
CA THR A 139 16.80 -28.85 14.06
C THR A 139 17.94 -28.90 13.05
N GLY A 140 18.34 -27.71 12.58
CA GLY A 140 19.73 -27.48 12.35
C GLY A 140 20.33 -27.60 13.73
N THR A 141 20.93 -28.77 13.99
CA THR A 141 22.10 -28.81 14.85
C THR A 141 22.92 -27.55 14.59
N PRO A 142 23.38 -26.83 15.61
CA PRO A 142 24.48 -25.91 15.42
C PRO A 142 25.63 -26.77 14.88
N GLU A 143 25.79 -26.81 13.56
CA GLU A 143 27.03 -27.23 12.95
C GLU A 143 28.04 -26.21 13.47
N MET A 144 28.82 -26.67 14.45
CA MET A 144 29.96 -25.94 14.95
C MET A 144 30.85 -25.71 13.74
N VAL A 145 30.79 -24.50 13.19
CA VAL A 145 31.77 -23.98 12.24
C VAL A 145 33.10 -23.98 12.99
N HIS A 146 33.79 -25.11 12.88
CA HIS A 146 35.16 -25.25 13.28
C HIS A 146 35.98 -24.26 12.46
N GLY A 147 36.62 -23.34 13.17
CA GLY A 147 37.86 -22.69 12.75
C GLY A 147 37.75 -21.81 11.52
N ILE A 148 37.29 -20.58 11.70
CA ILE A 148 37.85 -19.47 10.93
C ILE A 148 39.18 -19.11 11.63
N PRO A 149 40.35 -19.36 11.02
CA PRO A 149 41.61 -18.87 11.58
C PRO A 149 41.55 -17.35 11.64
N ALA A 150 42.05 -16.80 12.75
CA ALA A 150 42.27 -15.37 12.93
C ALA A 150 43.18 -14.87 11.79
N GLY A 151 42.55 -14.33 10.75
CA GLY A 151 43.20 -13.60 9.68
C GLY A 151 43.36 -12.17 10.13
N ASP A 152 44.55 -11.86 10.64
CA ASP A 152 45.06 -10.50 10.73
C ASP A 152 44.94 -9.79 9.38
N GLY A 153 44.64 -8.49 9.46
CA GLY A 153 45.18 -7.55 8.50
C GLY A 153 44.18 -6.89 7.57
N THR A 154 44.15 -5.57 7.72
CA THR A 154 44.17 -4.58 6.64
C THR A 154 42.82 -3.92 6.32
N THR A 155 42.59 -2.83 7.04
CA THR A 155 41.91 -1.62 6.58
C THR A 155 42.26 -1.31 5.12
N ASN A 156 41.27 -1.17 4.24
CA ASN A 156 41.36 -0.33 3.04
C ASN A 156 39.98 -0.03 2.46
N GLY A 157 39.75 1.23 2.12
CA GLY A 157 38.86 1.59 1.01
C GLY A 157 37.51 2.19 1.38
N ALA A 158 37.52 3.39 1.92
CA ALA A 158 36.44 4.35 1.67
C ALA A 158 36.38 4.64 0.16
N THR A 159 35.24 4.39 -0.48
CA THR A 159 34.96 4.97 -1.80
C THR A 159 33.55 5.54 -1.77
N ALA A 160 33.49 6.86 -1.60
CA ALA A 160 32.29 7.67 -1.74
C ALA A 160 31.76 7.60 -3.19
N PRO A 161 30.44 7.47 -3.41
CA PRO A 161 29.88 7.74 -4.73
C PRO A 161 29.94 9.25 -5.00
N LYS A 162 30.77 9.56 -5.99
CA LYS A 162 31.00 10.87 -6.62
C LYS A 162 29.67 11.43 -7.13
N ALA A 163 29.32 12.64 -6.68
CA ALA A 163 28.29 13.46 -7.29
C ALA A 163 28.70 13.78 -8.73
N ALA A 164 27.84 13.43 -9.70
CA ALA A 164 27.91 13.92 -11.06
C ALA A 164 26.77 14.94 -11.23
N ALA A 165 27.16 16.21 -11.21
CA ALA A 165 26.37 17.31 -11.71
C ALA A 165 26.54 17.32 -13.24
N ASP A 166 25.44 17.33 -13.97
CA ASP A 166 25.38 17.82 -15.35
C ASP A 166 23.97 18.39 -15.57
N ALA A 167 23.88 19.72 -15.52
CA ALA A 167 22.73 20.49 -15.94
C ALA A 167 23.05 21.08 -17.32
N PRO A 168 22.24 20.83 -18.35
CA PRO A 168 22.34 21.58 -19.60
C PRO A 168 21.62 22.94 -19.47
N SER A 169 22.36 24.01 -19.70
CA SER A 169 21.86 25.35 -20.01
C SER A 169 21.02 25.29 -21.29
N LEU A 170 19.76 25.72 -21.22
CA LEU A 170 18.98 26.08 -22.38
C LEU A 170 18.84 27.61 -22.40
N ASP A 171 19.66 28.23 -23.26
CA ASP A 171 19.39 29.54 -23.84
C ASP A 171 18.25 29.38 -24.85
N PHE A 172 17.13 30.08 -24.63
CA PHE A 172 16.25 30.69 -25.66
C PHE A 172 15.25 31.62 -24.98
#